data_AF-A0AAF0VCM1-F1
#
_entry.id   AF-A0AAF0VCM1-F1
#
_cell.length_a   1.000
_cell.length_b   1.000
_cell.length_c   1.000
_cell.angle_alpha   90.00
_cell.angle_beta   90.00
_cell.angle_gamma   90.00
#
_symmetry.space_group_name_H-M   'P 1'
#
loop_
_entity.id
_entity.type
_entity.pdbx_description
1 polymer ?
#
loop_
_entity_poly.entity_id
_entity_poly.type
_entity_poly.pdbx_seq_one_letter_code
_entity_poly.pdbx_strand_id
1 'polypeptide(L)'
;MSKETWFKETVQGDTIAEVALKAGIIKTTAWRQYNNALGFSAENVILIARAYHKSPVEALVEFGYIRADEMANGKTVARLHDASDDELLQELARRLKENADADWVNSPIIYREEFDMAANDDPNARLEAETPED
;
A
#
# COMPACT_ATOMS: atom_id res chain seq x y z
N MET A 1 11.13 -11.84 -1.81
CA MET A 1 11.71 -13.05 -1.16
C MET A 1 10.76 -14.21 -1.51
N SER A 2 10.83 -15.39 -0.89
CA SER A 2 9.71 -16.37 -0.98
C SER A 2 8.99 -16.42 0.36
N LYS A 3 7.70 -16.78 0.39
CA LYS A 3 6.93 -16.90 1.65
C LYS A 3 7.56 -17.88 2.65
N GLU A 4 8.19 -18.95 2.18
CA GLU A 4 8.88 -19.93 3.03
C GLU A 4 10.11 -19.31 3.71
N THR A 5 10.88 -18.53 2.95
CA THR A 5 12.06 -17.83 3.46
C THR A 5 11.64 -16.76 4.47
N TRP A 6 10.64 -15.94 4.11
CA TRP A 6 10.09 -14.92 4.99
C TRP A 6 9.57 -15.52 6.30
N PHE A 7 8.83 -16.63 6.22
CA PHE A 7 8.25 -17.27 7.40
C PHE A 7 9.35 -17.82 8.31
N LYS A 8 10.34 -18.53 7.75
CA LYS A 8 11.47 -19.09 8.51
C LYS A 8 12.29 -18.00 9.22
N GLU A 9 12.59 -16.90 8.53
CA GLU A 9 13.32 -15.75 9.11
C GLU A 9 12.49 -15.00 10.17
N THR A 10 11.17 -14.94 9.98
CA THR A 10 10.26 -14.26 10.91
C THR A 10 10.12 -15.03 12.21
N VAL A 11 9.90 -16.35 12.17
CA VAL A 11 9.57 -17.15 13.36
C VAL A 11 10.81 -17.63 14.14
N GLN A 12 12.02 -17.49 13.58
CA GLN A 12 13.31 -17.73 14.27
C GLN A 12 13.44 -19.08 15.01
N GLY A 13 12.70 -20.10 14.58
CA GLY A 13 12.73 -21.44 15.17
C GLY A 13 11.58 -21.76 16.11
N ASP A 14 10.66 -20.81 16.37
CA ASP A 14 9.39 -21.10 17.04
C ASP A 14 8.62 -22.22 16.32
N THR A 15 8.05 -23.12 17.11
CA THR A 15 7.12 -24.13 16.63
C THR A 15 5.82 -23.47 16.16
N ILE A 16 5.07 -24.15 15.29
CA ILE A 16 3.75 -23.64 14.82
C ILE A 16 2.77 -23.43 15.97
N ALA A 17 2.90 -24.19 17.06
CA ALA A 17 2.09 -23.99 18.26
C ALA A 17 2.42 -22.67 18.99
N GLU A 18 3.70 -22.29 19.03
CA GLU A 18 4.17 -21.02 19.62
C GLU A 18 3.81 -19.83 18.71
N VAL A 19 4.00 -19.98 17.39
CA VAL A 19 3.53 -18.99 16.40
C VAL A 19 2.04 -18.72 16.56
N ALA A 20 1.21 -19.78 16.66
CA ALA A 20 -0.22 -19.65 16.85
C ALA A 20 -0.57 -18.93 18.17
N LEU A 21 0.12 -19.28 19.26
CA LEU A 21 -0.08 -18.64 20.56
C LEU A 21 0.26 -17.15 20.53
N LYS A 22 1.44 -16.79 19.99
CA LYS A 22 1.91 -15.39 19.86
C LYS A 22 0.98 -14.57 18.97
N ALA A 23 0.51 -15.16 17.87
CA ALA A 23 -0.38 -14.50 16.90
C ALA A 23 -1.86 -14.50 17.29
N GLY A 24 -2.25 -15.17 18.39
CA GLY A 24 -3.66 -15.30 18.77
C GLY A 24 -4.49 -16.17 17.81
N ILE A 25 -3.85 -17.07 17.07
CA ILE A 25 -4.49 -17.98 16.11
C ILE A 25 -4.81 -19.31 16.80
N ILE A 26 -5.95 -19.91 16.46
CA ILE A 26 -6.29 -21.27 16.92
C ILE A 26 -5.23 -22.26 16.41
N LYS A 27 -4.60 -23.03 17.32
CA LYS A 27 -3.49 -23.95 17.01
C LYS A 27 -3.80 -24.93 15.86
N THR A 28 -4.99 -25.51 15.84
CA THR A 28 -5.41 -26.45 14.78
C THR A 28 -5.51 -25.79 13.42
N THR A 29 -5.99 -24.53 13.37
CA THR A 29 -6.02 -23.72 12.15
C THR A 29 -4.61 -23.40 11.66
N ALA A 30 -3.72 -22.97 12.56
CA ALA A 30 -2.34 -22.67 12.19
C ALA A 30 -1.61 -23.90 11.63
N TRP A 31 -1.76 -25.06 12.28
CA TRP A 31 -1.21 -26.33 11.78
C TRP A 31 -1.77 -26.73 10.42
N ARG A 32 -3.09 -26.63 10.22
CA ARG A 32 -3.73 -26.94 8.94
C ARG A 32 -3.20 -26.06 7.81
N GLN A 33 -3.09 -24.76 8.05
CA GLN A 33 -2.59 -23.81 7.05
C GLN A 33 -1.09 -23.98 6.79
N TYR A 34 -0.29 -24.21 7.83
CA TYR A 34 1.14 -24.49 7.70
C TYR A 34 1.38 -25.76 6.85
N ASN A 35 0.70 -26.86 7.16
CA ASN A 35 0.83 -28.12 6.44
C ASN A 35 0.26 -28.06 5.01
N ASN A 36 -0.65 -27.12 4.73
CA ASN A 36 -1.14 -26.86 3.39
C ASN A 36 -0.24 -25.88 2.62
N ALA A 37 1.02 -26.29 2.40
CA ALA A 37 2.02 -25.52 1.65
C ALA A 37 2.18 -24.07 2.14
N LEU A 38 2.20 -23.89 3.47
CA LEU A 38 2.28 -22.57 4.10
C LEU A 38 1.17 -21.61 3.61
N GLY A 39 -0.05 -22.13 3.49
CA GLY A 39 -1.23 -21.43 3.00
C GLY A 39 -1.99 -20.69 4.10
N PHE A 40 -1.29 -19.84 4.87
CA PHE A 40 -1.95 -18.96 5.83
C PHE A 40 -2.85 -17.96 5.11
N SER A 41 -4.08 -17.77 5.59
CA SER A 41 -4.96 -16.71 5.10
C SER A 41 -4.34 -15.33 5.31
N ALA A 42 -4.71 -14.34 4.50
CA ALA A 42 -4.21 -12.96 4.63
C ALA A 42 -4.36 -12.40 6.06
N GLU A 43 -5.50 -12.65 6.70
CA GLU A 43 -5.73 -12.30 8.11
C GLU A 43 -4.67 -12.90 9.04
N ASN A 44 -4.41 -14.20 8.93
CA ASN A 44 -3.43 -14.89 9.78
C ASN A 44 -1.99 -14.44 9.47
N VAL A 45 -1.68 -14.13 8.21
CA VAL A 45 -0.39 -13.54 7.83
C VAL A 45 -0.18 -12.20 8.52
N ILE A 46 -1.20 -11.34 8.56
CA ILE A 46 -1.16 -10.04 9.26
C ILE A 46 -0.94 -10.24 10.77
N LEU A 47 -1.68 -11.18 11.38
CA LEU A 47 -1.56 -11.48 12.81
C LEU A 47 -0.14 -11.97 13.16
N ILE A 48 0.41 -12.88 12.36
CA ILE A 48 1.77 -13.39 12.53
C ILE A 48 2.79 -12.27 12.36
N ALA A 49 2.68 -11.45 11.32
CA ALA A 49 3.59 -10.33 11.09
C ALA A 49 3.62 -9.38 12.30
N ARG A 50 2.46 -9.00 12.83
CA ARG A 50 2.34 -8.13 14.01
C ARG A 50 2.95 -8.76 15.26
N ALA A 51 2.69 -10.04 15.50
CA ALA A 51 3.21 -10.77 16.67
C ALA A 51 4.74 -10.87 16.68
N TYR A 52 5.38 -10.81 15.51
CA TYR A 52 6.84 -10.84 15.36
C TYR A 52 7.43 -9.47 14.98
N HIS A 53 6.68 -8.39 15.15
CA HIS A 53 7.12 -7.02 14.86
C HIS A 53 7.66 -6.82 13.43
N LYS A 54 7.05 -7.52 12.46
CA LYS A 54 7.31 -7.37 11.02
C LYS A 54 6.23 -6.52 10.36
N SER A 55 6.54 -5.95 9.20
CA SER A 55 5.58 -5.20 8.39
C SER A 55 4.48 -6.14 7.85
N PRO A 56 3.19 -5.91 8.16
CA PRO A 56 2.10 -6.70 7.58
C PRO A 56 2.02 -6.56 6.06
N VAL A 57 2.36 -5.38 5.53
CA VAL A 57 2.34 -5.13 4.07
C VAL A 57 3.39 -5.98 3.37
N GLU A 58 4.62 -6.02 3.90
CA GLU A 58 5.67 -6.87 3.34
C GLU A 58 5.31 -8.35 3.42
N ALA A 59 4.74 -8.79 4.55
CA ALA A 59 4.27 -10.15 4.72
C ALA A 59 3.22 -10.54 3.66
N LEU A 60 2.26 -9.66 3.39
CA LEU A 60 1.22 -9.89 2.38
C LEU A 60 1.79 -9.91 0.96
N VAL A 61 2.83 -9.14 0.66
CA VAL A 61 3.54 -9.20 -0.62
C VAL A 61 4.24 -10.55 -0.77
N GLU A 62 4.97 -11.00 0.25
CA GLU A 62 5.69 -12.27 0.20
C GLU A 62 4.74 -13.48 0.11
N PHE A 63 3.55 -13.39 0.71
CA PHE A 63 2.49 -14.38 0.57
C PHE A 63 1.67 -14.26 -0.73
N GLY A 64 1.92 -13.24 -1.55
CA GLY A 64 1.25 -13.03 -2.84
C GLY A 64 -0.18 -12.50 -2.74
N TYR A 65 -0.58 -11.96 -1.60
CA TYR A 65 -1.88 -11.30 -1.41
C TYR A 65 -1.88 -9.85 -1.91
N ILE A 66 -0.71 -9.22 -1.97
CA ILE A 66 -0.47 -7.89 -2.52
C ILE A 66 0.66 -8.00 -3.55
N ARG A 67 0.56 -7.29 -4.67
CA ARG A 67 1.63 -7.22 -5.66
C ARG A 67 2.68 -6.18 -5.26
N ALA A 68 3.94 -6.40 -5.63
CA ALA A 68 5.04 -5.52 -5.23
C ALA A 68 4.87 -4.07 -5.72
N ASP A 69 4.25 -3.87 -6.88
CA ASP A 69 3.90 -2.55 -7.44
C ASP A 69 2.80 -1.83 -6.63
N GLU A 70 1.82 -2.56 -6.11
CA GLU A 70 0.78 -2.01 -5.22
C GLU A 70 1.39 -1.47 -3.92
N MET A 71 2.35 -2.18 -3.33
CA MET A 71 3.11 -1.69 -2.17
C MET A 71 3.92 -0.41 -2.50
N ALA A 72 4.57 -0.37 -3.66
CA ALA A 72 5.39 0.77 -4.07
C ALA A 72 4.56 2.05 -4.27
N ASN A 73 3.36 1.90 -4.85
CA ASN A 73 2.43 3.00 -5.04
C ASN A 73 1.93 3.55 -3.69
N GLY A 74 1.59 2.68 -2.73
CA GLY A 74 1.20 3.10 -1.38
C GLY A 74 2.30 3.85 -0.63
N LYS A 75 3.56 3.41 -0.73
CA LYS A 75 4.72 4.10 -0.11
C LYS A 75 4.97 5.48 -0.73
N THR A 76 4.73 5.66 -2.03
CA THR A 76 4.96 6.93 -2.73
C THR A 76 3.97 8.02 -2.30
N VAL A 77 2.68 7.68 -2.18
CA VAL A 77 1.63 8.66 -1.79
C VAL A 77 1.81 9.09 -0.33
N ALA A 78 2.08 8.15 0.58
CA ALA A 78 2.33 8.46 1.99
C ALA A 78 3.56 9.37 2.16
N ARG A 79 4.64 9.12 1.40
CA ARG A 79 5.86 9.94 1.44
C ARG A 79 5.67 11.38 0.98
N LEU A 80 4.75 11.65 0.06
CA LEU A 80 4.50 13.03 -0.36
C LEU A 80 3.66 13.79 0.67
N HIS A 81 2.68 13.11 1.28
CA HIS A 81 1.84 13.70 2.32
C HIS A 81 2.61 13.99 3.61
N ASP A 82 3.52 13.09 4.00
CA ASP A 82 4.30 13.20 5.24
C ASP A 82 5.64 13.92 5.07
N ALA A 83 5.97 14.40 3.86
CA ALA A 83 7.18 15.15 3.60
C ALA A 83 7.12 16.53 4.29
N SER A 84 8.25 16.94 4.85
CA SER A 84 8.41 18.32 5.33
C SER A 84 8.42 19.32 4.18
N ASP A 85 8.09 20.59 4.48
CA ASP A 85 8.15 21.68 3.50
C ASP A 85 9.53 21.78 2.84
N ASP A 86 10.60 21.56 3.59
CA ASP A 86 11.98 21.56 3.07
C ASP A 86 12.23 20.42 2.07
N GLU A 87 11.73 19.21 2.36
CA GLU A 87 11.83 18.07 1.45
C GLU A 87 11.01 18.29 0.17
N LEU A 88 9.81 18.89 0.30
CA LEU A 88 8.97 19.26 -0.82
C LEU A 88 9.65 20.31 -1.71
N LEU A 89 10.22 21.36 -1.12
CA LEU A 89 10.93 22.41 -1.84
C LEU A 89 12.18 21.88 -2.55
N GLN A 90 12.94 21.00 -1.90
CA GLN A 90 14.12 20.37 -2.51
C GLN A 90 13.74 19.48 -3.70
N GLU A 91 12.70 18.66 -3.56
CA GLU A 91 12.23 17.80 -4.64
C GLU A 91 11.66 18.63 -5.81
N LEU A 92 10.94 19.71 -5.52
CA LEU A 92 10.44 20.62 -6.54
C LEU A 92 11.59 21.33 -7.28
N ALA A 93 12.59 21.82 -6.55
CA ALA A 93 13.78 22.44 -7.14
C ALA A 93 14.57 21.47 -8.02
N ARG A 94 14.68 20.19 -7.61
CA ARG A 94 15.30 19.14 -8.42
C ARG A 94 14.54 18.93 -9.73
N ARG A 95 13.20 18.81 -9.69
CA ARG A 95 12.37 18.64 -10.88
C ARG A 95 12.41 19.84 -11.82
N LEU A 96 12.46 21.05 -11.28
CA LEU A 96 12.63 22.29 -12.05
C LEU A 96 13.97 22.28 -12.79
N LYS A 97 15.05 21.87 -12.13
CA LYS A 97 16.38 21.75 -12.74
C LYS A 97 16.42 20.70 -13.84
N GLU A 98 15.76 19.56 -13.63
CA GLU A 98 15.74 18.45 -14.60
C GLU A 98 14.86 18.73 -15.82
N ASN A 99 13.80 19.53 -15.66
CA ASN A 99 12.87 19.90 -16.72
C ASN A 99 13.00 21.37 -17.13
N ALA A 100 14.20 21.94 -17.07
CA ALA A 100 14.43 23.38 -17.31
C ALA A 100 13.95 23.87 -18.70
N ASP A 101 13.83 22.96 -19.67
CA ASP A 101 13.37 23.26 -21.03
C ASP A 101 11.86 23.08 -21.23
N ALA A 102 11.10 22.74 -20.19
CA ALA A 102 9.66 22.55 -20.32
C ALA A 102 8.91 23.88 -20.43
N ASP A 103 7.91 23.96 -21.33
CA ASP A 103 7.16 25.19 -21.65
C ASP A 103 6.58 25.91 -20.42
N TRP A 104 6.22 25.16 -19.39
CA TRP A 104 5.65 25.71 -18.15
C TRP A 104 6.69 26.42 -17.26
N VAL A 105 7.98 26.13 -17.39
CA VAL A 105 9.06 26.76 -16.59
C VAL A 105 9.20 28.25 -16.89
N ASN A 106 8.85 28.66 -18.11
CA ASN A 106 8.85 30.06 -18.53
C ASN A 106 7.49 30.75 -18.33
N SER A 107 6.51 30.04 -17.76
CA SER A 107 5.18 30.58 -17.48
C SER A 107 5.11 31.06 -16.03
N PRO A 108 4.43 32.20 -15.74
CA PRO A 108 4.20 32.63 -14.37
C PRO A 108 3.49 31.54 -13.56
N ILE A 109 3.96 31.26 -12.35
CA ILE A 109 3.23 30.41 -11.40
C ILE A 109 2.01 31.19 -10.93
N ILE A 110 0.83 30.81 -11.43
CA ILE A 110 -0.44 31.42 -11.04
C ILE A 110 -0.98 30.70 -9.80
N TYR A 111 -0.94 31.36 -8.66
CA TYR A 111 -1.65 30.91 -7.46
C TYR A 111 -3.15 31.14 -7.68
N ARG A 112 -3.93 30.05 -7.76
CA ARG A 112 -5.39 30.11 -7.67
C ARG A 112 -5.79 29.89 -6.22
N GLU A 113 -6.62 30.79 -5.69
CA GLU A 113 -7.15 30.71 -4.32
C GLU A 113 -8.04 29.48 -4.12
N GLU A 114 -8.63 28.96 -5.21
CA GLU A 114 -9.45 27.76 -5.21
C GLU A 114 -8.78 26.68 -6.07
N PHE A 115 -8.31 25.61 -5.41
CA PHE A 115 -8.25 24.32 -6.08
C PHE A 115 -9.70 23.93 -6.30
N ASP A 116 -10.24 24.23 -7.48
CA ASP A 116 -11.36 23.46 -8.00
C ASP A 116 -10.87 22.02 -8.07
N MET A 117 -11.04 21.26 -6.99
CA MET A 117 -11.32 19.85 -7.10
C MET A 117 -12.54 19.83 -8.01
N ALA A 118 -12.31 19.69 -9.31
CA ALA A 118 -13.35 19.30 -10.24
C ALA A 118 -14.05 18.17 -9.52
N ALA A 119 -15.29 18.45 -9.08
CA ALA A 119 -16.18 17.45 -8.57
C ALA A 119 -16.01 16.28 -9.51
N ASN A 120 -15.62 15.14 -8.96
CA ASN A 120 -15.58 13.86 -9.65
C ASN A 120 -16.70 13.93 -10.69
N ASP A 121 -16.35 14.06 -11.97
CA ASP A 121 -17.32 13.93 -13.06
C ASP A 121 -17.79 12.50 -12.88
N ASP A 122 -18.81 12.31 -12.06
CA ASP A 122 -19.43 11.02 -11.84
C ASP A 122 -19.90 10.61 -13.23
N PRO A 123 -19.25 9.60 -13.84
CA PRO A 123 -19.61 9.23 -15.20
C PRO A 123 -21.06 8.72 -15.27
N ASN A 124 -21.70 8.45 -14.12
CA ASN A 124 -23.12 8.11 -14.02
C ASN A 124 -24.07 9.31 -13.89
N ALA A 125 -23.62 10.53 -13.60
CA ALA A 125 -24.52 11.68 -13.49
C ALA A 125 -25.19 12.06 -14.83
N ARG A 126 -24.61 11.65 -15.97
CA ARG A 126 -25.21 11.85 -17.30
C ARG A 126 -26.27 10.81 -17.70
N LEU A 127 -26.42 9.73 -16.94
CA LEU A 127 -27.36 8.64 -17.28
C LEU A 127 -28.77 8.83 -16.70
N GLU A 128 -28.98 9.75 -15.76
CA GLU A 128 -30.30 9.99 -15.15
C GLU A 128 -31.15 11.07 -15.84
N ALA A 129 -30.62 11.75 -16.87
CA ALA A 129 -31.34 12.83 -17.57
C ALA A 129 -32.12 12.39 -18.82
N GLU A 130 -32.06 11.11 -19.21
CA GLU A 130 -32.77 10.57 -20.39
C GLU A 130 -33.70 9.42 -20.01
N THR A 131 -34.66 9.69 -19.12
CA THR A 131 -35.94 8.97 -19.15
C THR A 131 -37.00 9.91 -19.72
N PRO A 132 -37.53 9.68 -20.93
CA PRO A 132 -38.70 10.39 -21.41
C PRO A 132 -39.91 10.00 -20.55
N GLU A 133 -40.57 10.97 -19.92
CA GLU A 133 -41.96 10.80 -19.48
C GLU A 133 -42.87 10.77 -20.71
N ASP A 134 -43.93 9.94 -20.62
CA ASP A 134 -44.85 9.48 -21.68
C ASP A 134 -45.41 10.54 -22.65
#